data_AF-A0A348WGG0-F1
#
_entry.id   AF-A0A348WGG0-F1
#
_cell.length_a   1.000
_cell.length_b   1.000
_cell.length_c   1.000
_cell.angle_alpha   90.00
_cell.angle_beta   90.00
_cell.angle_gamma   90.00
#
_symmetry.space_group_name_H-M   'P 1'
#
loop_
_entity.id
_entity.type
_entity.pdbx_description
1 polymer ?
#
loop_
_entity_poly.entity_id
_entity_poly.type
_entity_poly.pdbx_seq_one_letter_code
_entity_poly.pdbx_strand_id
1 'polypeptide(L)'
;PLKSASKDLQSAGMFFMQNGMKNPNAALAGSYDFMHLFGHVCLGLMWGRMAEASLKALAEGRGDANFHDTKLATARFYMTRRLPATKLHLARIESGADPVMALDADRF
;
A
#
# COMPACT_ATOMS: atom_id res chain seq x y z
N PRO A 1 -0.56 -9.51 -7.62
CA PRO A 1 0.04 -8.35 -6.90
C PRO A 1 -0.92 -7.69 -5.89
N LEU A 2 -2.07 -7.16 -6.33
CA LEU A 2 -3.02 -6.45 -5.45
C LEU A 2 -3.54 -7.32 -4.28
N LYS A 3 -3.83 -8.61 -4.52
CA LYS A 3 -4.19 -9.56 -3.44
C LYS A 3 -3.11 -9.65 -2.34
N SER A 4 -1.83 -9.61 -2.71
CA SER A 4 -0.73 -9.61 -1.72
C SER A 4 -0.71 -8.30 -0.95
N ALA A 5 -0.79 -7.16 -1.63
CA ALA A 5 -0.80 -5.85 -0.98
C ALA A 5 -2.01 -5.67 -0.04
N SER A 6 -3.16 -6.23 -0.40
CA SER A 6 -4.35 -6.25 0.46
C SER A 6 -4.13 -7.09 1.73
N LYS A 7 -3.42 -8.22 1.63
CA LYS A 7 -3.01 -8.99 2.82
C LYS A 7 -2.05 -8.18 3.69
N ASP A 8 -1.10 -7.48 3.10
CA ASP A 8 -0.16 -6.62 3.86
C ASP A 8 -0.92 -5.55 4.67
N LEU A 9 -1.97 -4.93 4.08
CA LEU A 9 -2.83 -3.97 4.77
C LEU A 9 -3.65 -4.60 5.90
N GLN A 10 -4.18 -5.80 5.68
CA GLN A 10 -4.89 -6.56 6.73
C GLN A 10 -3.97 -6.88 7.91
N SER A 11 -2.74 -7.33 7.64
CA SER A 11 -1.72 -7.59 8.68
C SER A 11 -1.42 -6.34 9.49
N ALA A 12 -1.22 -5.19 8.83
CA ALA A 12 -0.99 -3.93 9.53
C ALA A 12 -2.20 -3.52 10.43
N GLY A 13 -3.43 -3.71 9.94
CA GLY A 13 -4.63 -3.47 10.75
C GLY A 13 -4.73 -4.40 11.97
N MET A 14 -4.37 -5.68 11.81
CA MET A 14 -4.32 -6.63 12.93
C MET A 14 -3.27 -6.23 13.97
N PHE A 15 -2.10 -5.75 13.54
CA PHE A 15 -1.07 -5.27 14.46
C PHE A 15 -1.60 -4.15 15.37
N PHE A 16 -2.31 -3.17 14.82
CA PHE A 16 -2.90 -2.09 15.62
C PHE A 16 -4.02 -2.57 16.53
N MET A 17 -4.89 -3.47 16.07
CA MET A 17 -5.92 -4.07 16.91
C MET A 17 -5.33 -4.80 18.14
N GLN A 18 -4.22 -5.52 17.95
CA GLN A 18 -3.60 -6.31 19.01
C GLN A 18 -2.79 -5.47 20.00
N ASN A 19 -2.08 -4.45 19.51
CA ASN A 19 -1.09 -3.70 20.30
C ASN A 19 -1.58 -2.32 20.72
N GLY A 20 -2.36 -1.62 19.88
CA GLY A 20 -2.71 -0.21 20.08
C GLY A 20 -3.52 0.06 21.34
N MET A 21 -4.40 -0.87 21.74
CA MET A 21 -5.18 -0.75 22.99
C MET A 21 -4.32 -0.96 24.25
N LYS A 22 -3.22 -1.73 24.14
CA LYS A 22 -2.33 -2.05 25.26
C LYS A 22 -1.19 -1.05 25.38
N ASN A 23 -0.65 -0.62 24.25
CA ASN A 23 0.44 0.34 24.13
C ASN A 23 0.16 1.27 22.94
N PRO A 24 -0.42 2.46 23.20
CA PRO A 24 -0.70 3.44 22.15
C PRO A 24 0.53 3.82 21.33
N ASN A 25 1.74 3.81 21.92
CA ASN A 25 2.97 4.15 21.21
C ASN A 25 3.26 3.17 20.07
N ALA A 26 2.86 1.89 20.20
CA ALA A 26 3.04 0.90 19.13
C ALA A 26 2.16 1.21 17.91
N ALA A 27 0.95 1.72 18.13
CA ALA A 27 0.09 2.17 17.04
C ALA A 27 0.57 3.49 16.44
N LEU A 28 0.94 4.45 17.28
CA LEU A 28 1.34 5.80 16.83
C LEU A 28 2.68 5.77 16.08
N ALA A 29 3.64 4.95 16.48
CA ALA A 29 4.91 4.76 15.78
C ALA A 29 4.73 4.26 14.33
N GLY A 30 3.73 3.40 14.09
CA GLY A 30 3.44 2.85 12.75
C GLY A 30 2.45 3.66 11.91
N SER A 31 1.85 4.73 12.45
CA SER A 31 0.71 5.43 11.83
C SER A 31 1.03 6.00 10.44
N TYR A 32 2.21 6.58 10.26
CA TYR A 32 2.63 7.20 8.99
C TYR A 32 2.92 6.17 7.89
N ASP A 33 3.52 5.04 8.28
CA ASP A 33 3.74 3.89 7.39
C ASP A 33 2.40 3.26 7.00
N PHE A 34 1.45 3.15 7.91
CA PHE A 34 0.11 2.66 7.59
C PHE A 34 -0.62 3.55 6.59
N MET A 35 -0.53 4.89 6.75
CA MET A 35 -1.10 5.84 5.79
C MET A 35 -0.58 5.59 4.37
N HIS A 36 0.74 5.42 4.23
CA HIS A 36 1.35 5.15 2.92
C HIS A 36 1.02 3.77 2.37
N LEU A 37 1.04 2.74 3.23
CA LEU A 37 0.63 1.38 2.87
C LEU A 37 -0.80 1.38 2.31
N PHE A 38 -1.73 2.01 3.03
CA PHE A 38 -3.11 2.14 2.60
C PHE A 38 -3.19 2.89 1.26
N GLY A 39 -2.49 4.03 1.14
CA GLY A 39 -2.40 4.78 -0.12
C GLY A 39 -1.97 3.91 -1.30
N HIS A 40 -0.94 3.09 -1.12
CA HIS A 40 -0.46 2.17 -2.15
C HIS A 40 -1.52 1.13 -2.56
N VAL A 41 -2.27 0.58 -1.60
CA VAL A 41 -3.38 -0.36 -1.88
C VAL A 41 -4.52 0.33 -2.63
N CYS A 42 -4.92 1.54 -2.22
CA CYS A 42 -5.94 2.34 -2.90
C CYS A 42 -5.56 2.63 -4.36
N LEU A 43 -4.34 3.11 -4.60
CA LEU A 43 -3.82 3.34 -5.94
C LEU A 43 -3.74 2.04 -6.74
N GLY A 44 -3.33 0.93 -6.12
CA GLY A 44 -3.34 -0.40 -6.74
C GLY A 44 -4.75 -0.81 -7.19
N LEU A 45 -5.77 -0.59 -6.36
CA LEU A 45 -7.17 -0.84 -6.71
C LEU A 45 -7.61 0.03 -7.90
N MET A 46 -7.30 1.33 -7.89
CA MET A 46 -7.66 2.23 -9.00
C MET A 46 -6.95 1.85 -10.31
N TRP A 47 -5.69 1.43 -10.26
CA TRP A 47 -5.00 0.89 -11.43
C TRP A 47 -5.62 -0.39 -11.95
N GLY A 48 -6.07 -1.28 -11.06
CA GLY A 48 -6.82 -2.48 -11.44
C GLY A 48 -8.12 -2.14 -12.19
N ARG A 49 -8.91 -1.20 -11.66
CA ARG A 49 -10.15 -0.73 -12.29
C ARG A 49 -9.92 -0.05 -13.65
N MET A 50 -8.89 0.80 -13.76
CA MET A 50 -8.53 1.43 -15.03
C MET A 50 -8.05 0.41 -16.08
N ALA A 51 -7.34 -0.64 -15.65
CA ALA A 51 -6.88 -1.70 -16.53
C ALA A 51 -8.07 -2.51 -17.06
N GLU A 52 -9.01 -2.90 -16.20
CA GLU A 52 -10.25 -3.57 -16.59
C GLU A 52 -11.06 -2.74 -17.60
N ALA A 53 -11.26 -1.45 -17.31
CA ALA A 53 -11.97 -0.55 -18.23
C ALA A 53 -11.27 -0.41 -19.59
N SER A 54 -9.93 -0.36 -19.60
CA SER A 54 -9.14 -0.26 -20.85
C SER A 54 -9.20 -1.55 -21.66
N LEU A 55 -9.13 -2.72 -21.01
CA LEU A 55 -9.31 -4.01 -21.68
C LEU A 55 -10.69 -4.13 -22.33
N LYS A 56 -11.74 -3.71 -21.61
CA LYS A 56 -13.10 -3.68 -22.16
C LYS A 56 -13.22 -2.74 -23.35
N ALA A 57 -12.65 -1.54 -23.27
CA ALA A 57 -12.69 -0.56 -24.37
C ALA A 57 -11.98 -1.08 -25.62
N LEU A 58 -10.80 -1.70 -25.46
CA LEU A 58 -10.07 -2.34 -26.57
C LEU A 58 -10.87 -3.48 -27.21
N ALA A 59 -11.47 -4.36 -26.40
CA ALA A 59 -12.29 -5.47 -26.89
C ALA A 59 -13.53 -4.99 -27.68
N GLU A 60 -14.07 -3.82 -27.34
CA GLU A 60 -15.23 -3.21 -28.00
C GLU A 60 -14.85 -2.23 -29.11
N GLY A 61 -13.56 -2.04 -29.41
CA GLY A 61 -13.08 -1.09 -30.41
C GLY A 61 -13.41 0.38 -30.10
N ARG A 62 -13.54 0.75 -28.82
CA ARG A 62 -13.88 2.10 -28.38
C ARG A 62 -12.63 2.91 -28.01
N GLY A 63 -12.59 4.16 -28.48
CA GLY A 63 -11.56 5.13 -28.10
C GLY A 63 -10.22 4.95 -28.82
N ASP A 64 -9.17 5.58 -28.29
CA ASP A 64 -7.81 5.47 -28.82
C ASP A 64 -7.11 4.24 -28.23
N ALA A 65 -6.74 3.29 -29.09
CA ALA A 65 -6.03 2.08 -28.70
C ALA A 65 -4.70 2.36 -28.00
N ASN A 66 -3.95 3.37 -28.47
CA ASN A 66 -2.65 3.71 -27.91
C ASN A 66 -2.76 4.25 -26.48
N PHE A 67 -3.80 5.03 -26.18
CA PHE A 67 -4.12 5.46 -24.81
C PHE A 67 -4.38 4.27 -23.88
N HIS A 68 -5.19 3.31 -24.34
CA HIS A 68 -5.54 2.14 -23.54
C HIS A 68 -4.35 1.21 -23.31
N ASP A 69 -3.52 0.96 -24.33
CA ASP A 69 -2.29 0.19 -24.19
C ASP A 69 -1.30 0.86 -23.24
N THR A 70 -1.17 2.19 -23.31
CA THR A 70 -0.36 2.98 -22.38
C THR A 70 -0.87 2.85 -20.94
N LYS A 71 -2.19 2.89 -20.72
CA LYS A 71 -2.80 2.67 -19.39
C LYS A 71 -2.48 1.28 -18.85
N LEU A 72 -2.55 0.24 -19.68
CA LEU A 72 -2.23 -1.13 -19.29
C LEU A 72 -0.75 -1.29 -18.94
N ALA A 73 0.16 -0.72 -19.74
CA ALA A 73 1.59 -0.71 -19.44
C ALA A 73 1.88 -0.01 -18.10
N THR A 74 1.26 1.15 -17.86
CA THR A 74 1.45 1.91 -16.62
C THR A 74 0.90 1.16 -15.39
N ALA A 75 -0.25 0.49 -15.52
CA ALA A 75 -0.80 -0.33 -14.45
C ALA A 75 0.15 -1.47 -14.08
N ARG A 76 0.73 -2.16 -15.07
CA ARG A 76 1.75 -3.21 -14.85
C ARG A 76 2.98 -2.65 -14.14
N PHE A 77 3.47 -1.49 -14.56
CA PHE A 77 4.58 -0.80 -13.88
C PHE A 77 4.26 -0.53 -12.41
N TYR A 78 3.11 0.08 -12.11
CA TYR A 78 2.73 0.41 -10.74
C TYR A 78 2.66 -0.85 -9.86
N MET A 79 2.00 -1.90 -10.35
CA MET A 79 1.83 -3.18 -9.66
C MET A 79 3.16 -3.89 -9.35
N THR A 80 4.17 -3.69 -10.19
CA THR A 80 5.46 -4.39 -10.10
C THR A 80 6.57 -3.57 -9.47
N ARG A 81 6.50 -2.23 -9.53
CA ARG A 81 7.59 -1.34 -9.09
C ARG A 81 7.23 -0.43 -7.93
N ARG A 82 5.95 -0.09 -7.74
CA ARG A 82 5.52 0.80 -6.64
C ARG A 82 4.76 0.06 -5.56
N LEU A 83 3.83 -0.82 -5.95
CA LEU A 83 3.00 -1.57 -5.01
C LEU A 83 3.80 -2.43 -4.01
N PRO A 84 4.98 -3.02 -4.34
CA PRO A 84 5.77 -3.75 -3.35
C PRO A 84 6.22 -2.94 -2.14
N ALA A 85 6.16 -1.59 -2.18
CA ALA A 85 6.40 -0.73 -1.02
C ALA A 85 5.48 -1.04 0.17
N THR A 86 4.34 -1.71 -0.04
CA THR A 86 3.50 -2.18 1.08
C THR A 86 4.24 -3.10 2.03
N LYS A 87 5.21 -3.90 1.54
CA LYS A 87 6.03 -4.77 2.38
C LYS A 87 7.02 -3.99 3.26
N LEU A 88 7.59 -2.92 2.71
CA LEU A 88 8.46 -2.01 3.47
C LEU A 88 7.67 -1.37 4.61
N HIS A 89 6.52 -0.80 4.30
CA HIS A 89 5.69 -0.15 5.32
C HIS A 89 5.17 -1.14 6.36
N LEU A 90 4.79 -2.35 5.95
CA LEU A 90 4.39 -3.40 6.90
C LEU A 90 5.52 -3.76 7.87
N ALA A 91 6.74 -3.97 7.36
CA ALA A 91 7.89 -4.29 8.22
C ALA A 91 8.20 -3.18 9.24
N ARG A 92 8.05 -1.91 8.86
CA ARG A 92 8.20 -0.75 9.76
C ARG A 92 7.08 -0.63 10.80
N ILE A 93 5.87 -1.08 10.48
CA ILE A 93 4.76 -1.15 11.44
C ILE A 93 5.02 -2.28 12.44
N GLU A 94 5.42 -3.46 11.96
CA GLU A 94 5.64 -4.65 12.78
C GLU A 94 6.86 -4.53 13.71
N SER A 95 7.77 -3.57 13.49
CA SER A 95 8.88 -3.30 14.41
C SER A 95 8.45 -2.67 15.74
N GLY A 96 7.21 -2.16 15.83
CA GLY A 96 6.64 -1.63 17.06
C GLY A 96 7.25 -0.30 17.53
N ALA A 97 7.01 0.03 18.81
CA ALA A 97 7.39 1.32 19.39
C ALA A 97 8.87 1.42 19.76
N ASP A 98 9.48 0.31 20.16
CA ASP A 98 10.79 0.33 20.82
C ASP A 98 11.86 1.08 20.01
N PRO A 99 12.04 0.87 18.70
CA PRO A 99 13.05 1.60 17.93
C PRO A 99 12.82 3.12 17.87
N VAL A 100 11.56 3.56 17.98
CA VAL A 100 11.18 4.98 17.92
C VAL A 100 11.29 5.63 19.31
N MET A 101 10.97 4.88 20.36
CA MET A 101 10.88 5.37 21.73
C MET A 101 12.13 5.06 22.58
N ALA A 102 13.14 4.39 22.03
CA ALA A 102 14.32 3.94 22.78
C ALA A 102 15.30 5.06 23.16
N LEU A 103 15.33 6.16 22.41
CA LEU A 103 16.20 7.29 22.72
C LEU A 103 15.47 8.30 23.60
N ASP A 104 16.14 8.76 24.66
CA ASP A 104 15.70 9.92 25.43
C ASP A 104 15.79 11.19 24.57
N ALA A 105 14.90 12.15 24.83
CA ALA A 105 14.73 13.34 24.01
C ALA A 105 16.00 14.22 23.91
N ASP A 106 16.87 14.17 24.93
CA ASP A 106 18.15 14.90 24.99
C ASP A 106 19.28 14.24 24.17
N ARG A 107 19.01 13.10 23.52
CA ARG A 107 20.01 12.32 22.77
C ARG A 107 19.80 12.34 21.24
N PHE A 108 18.84 13.12 20.74
CA PHE A 108 18.57 13.32 19.30
C PHE A 108 19.31 14.51 18.69
#